data_AF-A0A2E5AGQ6-F1
#
_entry.id   AF-A0A2E5AGQ6-F1
#
_cell.length_a   1.000
_cell.length_b   1.000
_cell.length_c   1.000
_cell.angle_alpha   90.00
_cell.angle_beta   90.00
_cell.angle_gamma   90.00
#
_symmetry.space_group_name_H-M   'P 1'
#
loop_
_entity.id
_entity.type
_entity.pdbx_description
1 polymer ?
#
loop_
_entity_poly.entity_id
_entity_poly.type
_entity_poly.pdbx_seq_one_letter_code
_entity_poly.pdbx_strand_id
1 'polypeptide(L)'
;MPLCTLSAITVIAAASLVQDVTPQEAFQRDIRIERHAEMSEIAFDWRLDKIFIAAEVNGQSGDFIFDTGSPTIVSRTLADRLDLEIIGQNTGRDAHGADV
;
A
#
# COMPACT_ATOMS: atom_id res chain seq x y z
N MET A 1 -53.79 30.84 -15.68
CA MET A 1 -53.43 30.17 -14.40
C MET A 1 -52.45 29.05 -14.70
N PRO A 2 -51.16 29.16 -14.35
CA PRO A 2 -50.29 28.00 -14.23
C PRO A 2 -50.15 27.64 -12.74
N LEU A 3 -50.51 26.39 -12.40
CA LEU A 3 -50.38 25.82 -11.07
C LEU A 3 -48.90 25.51 -10.80
N CYS A 4 -48.28 26.26 -9.90
CA CYS A 4 -47.00 25.93 -9.30
C CYS A 4 -47.18 24.70 -8.41
N THR A 5 -46.54 23.58 -8.74
CA THR A 5 -46.51 22.39 -7.87
C THR A 5 -45.16 22.31 -7.18
N LEU A 6 -45.14 22.52 -5.86
CA LEU A 6 -44.01 22.24 -4.99
C LEU A 6 -43.71 20.74 -5.04
N SER A 7 -42.53 20.36 -5.52
CA SER A 7 -42.01 19.01 -5.27
C SER A 7 -41.55 18.91 -3.82
N ALA A 8 -42.17 18.00 -3.07
CA ALA A 8 -41.71 17.62 -1.74
C ALA A 8 -40.36 16.90 -1.85
N ILE A 9 -39.35 17.38 -1.14
CA ILE A 9 -38.08 16.67 -0.97
C ILE A 9 -38.33 15.52 -0.01
N THR A 10 -38.41 14.30 -0.53
CA THR A 10 -38.35 13.08 0.30
C THR A 10 -36.90 12.85 0.70
N VAL A 11 -36.57 13.13 1.96
CA VAL A 11 -35.31 12.69 2.57
C VAL A 11 -35.44 11.19 2.81
N ILE A 12 -34.83 10.38 1.94
CA ILE A 12 -34.68 8.95 2.18
C ILE A 12 -33.56 8.80 3.22
N ALA A 13 -33.95 8.63 4.48
CA ALA A 13 -33.05 8.16 5.52
C ALA A 13 -32.67 6.71 5.19
N ALA A 14 -31.49 6.51 4.62
CA ALA A 14 -30.91 5.17 4.48
C ALA A 14 -30.54 4.67 5.88
N ALA A 15 -31.44 3.89 6.50
CA ALA A 15 -31.09 3.09 7.66
C ALA A 15 -30.08 2.03 7.20
N SER A 16 -28.82 2.20 7.57
CA SER A 16 -27.79 1.18 7.43
C SER A 16 -28.17 -0.03 8.27
N LEU A 17 -28.63 -1.10 7.63
CA LEU A 17 -28.76 -2.42 8.25
C LEU A 17 -27.36 -2.93 8.57
N VAL A 18 -26.89 -2.72 9.80
CA VAL A 18 -25.80 -3.51 10.35
C VAL A 18 -26.38 -4.89 10.66
N GLN A 19 -26.13 -5.84 9.78
CA GLN A 19 -26.47 -7.25 10.04
C GLN A 19 -25.43 -7.80 11.01
N ASP A 20 -25.84 -8.03 12.25
CA ASP A 20 -25.02 -8.68 13.28
C ASP A 20 -25.01 -10.18 12.99
N VAL A 21 -23.99 -10.64 12.26
CA VAL A 21 -23.85 -12.04 11.85
C VAL A 21 -23.17 -12.80 12.99
N THR A 22 -23.75 -13.92 13.42
CA THR A 22 -23.12 -14.74 14.47
C THR A 22 -21.80 -15.34 13.95
N PRO A 23 -20.79 -15.57 14.81
CA PRO A 23 -19.52 -16.18 14.38
C PRO A 23 -19.73 -17.50 13.63
N GLN A 24 -20.68 -18.33 14.07
CA GLN A 24 -21.02 -19.61 13.45
C GLN A 24 -21.52 -19.45 12.01
N GLU A 25 -22.37 -18.44 11.74
CA GLU A 25 -22.85 -18.14 10.39
C GLU A 25 -21.74 -17.53 9.51
N ALA A 26 -20.84 -16.74 10.09
CA ALA A 26 -19.68 -16.20 9.37
C ALA A 26 -18.74 -17.31 8.89
N PHE A 27 -18.52 -18.36 9.69
CA PHE A 27 -17.66 -19.50 9.33
C PHE A 27 -18.28 -20.48 8.32
N GLN A 28 -19.60 -20.43 8.09
CA GLN A 28 -20.30 -21.30 7.14
C GLN A 28 -20.47 -20.68 5.75
N ARG A 29 -20.10 -19.41 5.58
CA ARG A 29 -20.14 -18.74 4.27
C ARG A 29 -18.98 -19.19 3.39
N ASP A 30 -19.22 -19.25 2.09
CA ASP A 30 -18.14 -19.39 1.12
C ASP A 30 -17.09 -18.29 1.38
N ILE A 31 -15.83 -18.69 1.55
CA ILE A 31 -14.72 -17.74 1.64
C ILE A 31 -14.59 -17.09 0.24
N ARG A 32 -15.16 -15.89 0.10
CA ARG A 32 -15.02 -15.06 -1.09
C ARG A 32 -14.10 -13.90 -0.74
N ILE A 33 -13.09 -13.67 -1.58
CA ILE A 33 -12.26 -12.48 -1.49
C ILE A 33 -13.04 -11.35 -2.17
N GLU A 34 -13.75 -10.54 -1.38
CA GLU A 34 -14.32 -9.29 -1.87
C GLU A 34 -13.19 -8.31 -2.14
N ARG A 35 -13.02 -7.92 -3.42
CA ARG A 35 -11.96 -7.02 -3.84
C ARG A 35 -12.58 -5.73 -4.36
N HIS A 36 -12.40 -4.65 -3.60
CA HIS A 36 -12.97 -3.33 -3.94
C HIS A 36 -12.08 -2.49 -4.87
N ALA A 37 -10.89 -2.98 -5.21
CA ALA A 37 -9.92 -2.28 -6.04
C ALA A 37 -9.40 -3.17 -7.17
N GLU A 38 -9.05 -2.53 -8.28
CA GLU A 38 -8.38 -3.17 -9.42
C GLU A 38 -7.04 -3.77 -9.01
N MET A 39 -6.70 -4.91 -9.60
CA MET A 39 -5.44 -5.58 -9.34
C MET A 39 -4.35 -4.95 -10.21
N SER A 40 -3.29 -4.46 -9.57
CA SER A 40 -2.09 -4.00 -10.27
C SER A 40 -1.03 -5.08 -10.23
N GLU A 41 -0.38 -5.31 -11.36
CA GLU A 41 0.78 -6.18 -11.49
C GLU A 41 2.03 -5.33 -11.67
N ILE A 42 3.11 -5.69 -10.95
CA ILE A 42 4.41 -5.01 -11.05
C ILE A 42 5.40 -6.01 -11.63
N ALA A 43 5.97 -5.67 -12.78
CA ALA A 43 7.02 -6.46 -13.40
C ALA A 43 8.31 -6.40 -12.57
N PHE A 44 9.04 -7.51 -12.55
CA PHE A 44 10.32 -7.62 -11.86
C PHE A 44 11.28 -8.53 -12.63
N ASP A 45 12.57 -8.34 -12.39
CA ASP A 45 13.64 -9.17 -12.93
C ASP A 45 14.22 -10.07 -11.83
N TRP A 46 14.44 -11.34 -12.14
CA TRP A 46 15.17 -12.25 -11.27
C TRP A 46 16.66 -12.25 -11.66
N ARG A 47 17.53 -11.76 -10.77
CA ARG A 47 18.99 -11.70 -10.98
C ARG A 47 19.70 -12.06 -9.69
N LEU A 48 20.80 -12.82 -9.74
CA LEU A 48 21.61 -13.18 -8.57
C LEU A 48 20.77 -13.69 -7.38
N ASP A 49 19.76 -14.52 -7.67
CA ASP A 49 18.79 -15.05 -6.70
C ASP A 49 18.03 -14.00 -5.89
N LYS A 50 17.80 -12.84 -6.49
CA LYS A 50 17.06 -11.72 -5.92
C LYS A 50 16.05 -11.17 -6.92
N ILE A 51 14.97 -10.61 -6.37
CA ILE A 51 13.96 -9.86 -7.12
C ILE A 51 14.44 -8.42 -7.24
N PHE A 52 14.54 -7.92 -8.47
CA PHE A 52 14.81 -6.54 -8.77
C PHE A 52 13.58 -5.87 -9.38
N ILE A 53 13.23 -4.69 -8.86
CA ILE A 53 12.11 -3.88 -9.32
C ILE A 53 12.68 -2.55 -9.82
N ALA A 54 12.34 -2.18 -11.06
CA ALA A 54 12.64 -0.86 -11.58
C ALA A 54 11.67 0.15 -10.95
N ALA A 55 12.21 1.22 -10.37
CA ALA A 55 11.41 2.29 -9.78
C ALA A 55 12.05 3.66 -10.02
N GLU A 56 11.24 4.70 -9.84
CA GLU A 56 11.67 6.09 -9.90
C GLU A 56 11.28 6.79 -8.60
N VAL A 57 12.24 7.53 -8.03
CA VAL A 57 12.03 8.35 -6.85
C VAL A 57 12.51 9.77 -7.19
N ASN A 58 11.64 10.77 -7.07
CA ASN A 58 11.95 12.17 -7.36
C ASN A 58 12.69 12.39 -8.71
N GLY A 59 12.26 11.72 -9.79
CA GLY A 59 12.90 11.83 -11.10
C GLY A 59 14.17 11.01 -11.28
N GLN A 60 14.60 10.26 -10.27
CA GLN A 60 15.79 9.40 -10.31
C GLN A 60 15.36 7.94 -10.45
N SER A 61 15.51 7.38 -11.65
CA SER A 61 15.24 5.97 -11.91
C SER A 61 16.39 5.08 -11.46
N GLY A 62 16.08 3.86 -11.03
CA GLY A 62 17.05 2.83 -10.67
C GLY A 62 16.41 1.48 -10.36
N ASP A 63 17.27 0.49 -10.16
CA ASP A 63 16.86 -0.85 -9.75
C ASP A 63 16.91 -0.98 -8.23
N PHE A 64 15.85 -1.53 -7.65
CA PHE A 64 15.74 -1.80 -6.21
C PHE A 64 15.61 -3.30 -5.98
N ILE A 65 16.28 -3.80 -4.93
CA ILE A 65 16.12 -5.18 -4.48
C ILE A 65 14.89 -5.24 -3.58
N PHE A 66 13.98 -6.18 -3.86
CA PHE A 66 12.87 -6.45 -2.94
C PHE A 66 13.37 -7.34 -1.80
N ASP A 67 13.65 -6.72 -0.65
CA ASP A 67 14.17 -7.38 0.56
C ASP A 67 13.16 -7.26 1.71
N THR A 68 12.62 -8.38 2.16
CA THR A 68 11.68 -8.44 3.29
C THR A 68 12.36 -8.38 4.66
N GLY A 69 13.69 -8.51 4.71
CA GLY A 69 14.49 -8.58 5.93
C GLY A 69 15.17 -7.28 6.33
N SER A 70 15.10 -6.23 5.51
CA SER A 70 15.75 -4.94 5.76
C SER A 70 14.76 -3.78 5.83
N PRO A 71 15.09 -2.68 6.51
CA PRO A 71 14.47 -1.40 6.19
C PRO A 71 14.79 -1.00 4.74
N THR A 72 14.09 0.00 4.20
CA THR A 72 14.44 0.57 2.89
C THR A 72 15.82 1.24 2.99
N ILE A 73 16.79 0.69 2.25
CA ILE A 73 18.16 1.20 2.18
C ILE A 73 18.42 1.70 0.76
N VAL A 74 19.06 2.86 0.65
CA VAL A 74 19.52 3.42 -0.62
C VAL A 74 21.03 3.54 -0.62
N SER A 75 21.66 3.40 -1.79
CA SER A 75 23.09 3.63 -1.93
C SER A 75 23.42 5.10 -1.66
N ARG A 76 24.65 5.38 -1.23
CA ARG A 76 25.11 6.76 -1.03
C ARG A 76 24.97 7.58 -2.31
N THR A 77 25.33 7.00 -3.45
CA THR A 77 25.20 7.64 -4.77
C THR A 77 23.75 8.02 -5.10
N LEU A 78 22.76 7.18 -4.76
CA LEU A 78 21.36 7.52 -4.97
C LEU A 78 20.90 8.60 -3.99
N ALA A 79 21.32 8.53 -2.72
CA ALA A 79 21.01 9.56 -1.73
C ALA A 79 21.56 10.94 -2.15
N ASP A 80 22.78 10.99 -2.66
CA ASP A 80 23.42 12.23 -3.14
C ASP A 80 22.68 12.77 -4.38
N ARG A 81 22.24 11.90 -5.31
CA ARG A 81 21.41 12.30 -6.47
C ARG A 81 20.04 12.83 -6.09
N LEU A 82 19.51 12.37 -4.97
CA LEU A 82 18.21 12.79 -4.42
C LEU A 82 18.33 14.01 -3.50
N ASP A 83 19.55 14.51 -3.26
CA ASP A 83 19.84 15.61 -2.34
C ASP A 83 19.26 15.38 -0.93
N LEU A 84 19.42 14.15 -0.41
CA LEU A 84 18.85 13.79 0.88
C LEU A 84 19.66 14.38 2.04
N GLU A 85 18.97 15.09 2.93
CA GLU A 85 19.52 15.58 4.19
C GLU A 85 19.69 14.43 5.19
N ILE A 86 20.85 14.37 5.85
CA ILE A 86 21.09 13.42 6.95
C ILE A 86 20.50 14.00 8.23
N ILE A 87 19.34 13.48 8.62
CA ILE A 87 18.64 13.90 9.85
C ILE A 87 19.08 13.12 11.11
N GLY A 88 19.92 12.10 10.94
CA GLY A 88 20.42 11.28 12.03
C GLY A 88 21.35 10.18 11.55
N GLN A 89 22.08 9.59 12.49
CA GLN A 89 22.89 8.40 12.27
C GLN A 89 22.37 7.31 13.19
N ASN A 90 22.06 6.14 12.63
CA ASN A 90 21.73 4.97 13.41
C ASN A 90 22.84 3.95 13.18
N THR A 91 23.58 3.64 14.25
CA THR A 91 24.45 2.47 14.26
C THR A 91 23.63 1.28 14.73
N GLY A 92 23.33 0.36 13.83
CA GLY A 92 22.58 -0.85 14.11
C GLY A 92 23.50 -2.02 14.42
N ARG A 93 22.93 -3.14 14.88
CA ARG A 93 23.59 -4.44 14.73
C ARG A 93 22.96 -5.17 13.56
N ASP A 94 23.79 -5.74 12.71
CA ASP A 94 23.31 -6.63 11.66
C ASP A 94 22.66 -7.89 12.26
N ALA A 95 22.05 -8.71 11.40
CA ALA A 95 21.40 -9.95 11.82
C ALA A 95 22.38 -10.98 12.43
N HIS A 96 23.69 -10.74 12.33
CA HIS A 96 24.77 -11.57 12.88
C HIS A 96 25.43 -10.94 14.11
N GLY A 97 24.94 -9.79 14.58
CA GLY A 97 25.41 -9.09 15.78
C GLY A 97 26.65 -8.20 15.57
N ALA A 98 27.09 -7.98 14.33
CA ALA A 98 28.16 -7.02 14.02
C ALA A 98 27.60 -5.60 13.95
N ASP A 99 28.35 -4.63 14.47
CA ASP A 99 27.95 -3.23 14.44
C ASP A 99 28.07 -2.67 13.00
N VAL A 100 27.06 -1.90 12.55
CA VAL A 100 26.97 -1.23 11.25
C VAL A 100 26.61 0.24 11.41
#